data_AF-A0A379V0F0-F1
#
_entry.id   AF-A0A379V0F0-F1
#
_cell.length_a   1.000
_cell.length_b   1.000
_cell.length_c   1.000
_cell.angle_alpha   90.00
_cell.angle_beta   90.00
_cell.angle_gamma   90.00
#
_symmetry.space_group_name_H-M   'P 1'
#
loop_
_entity.id
_entity.type
_entity.pdbx_description
1 polymer ?
#
loop_
_entity_poly.entity_id
_entity_poly.type
_entity_poly.pdbx_seq_one_letter_code
_entity_poly.pdbx_strand_id
1 'polypeptide(L)'
;MSQLIWAPEMHRINGKWYIYFAATHTQALDKLGMFQHRMFTLECADADPLTGKWTEKGQIKTPFDTFALDATTFYHQGKQWYLWAQKAPDIAGNSNIYLAELENPWTIKGEPVRLSKPEYDWECRGFWVNEGPAVVVHGDKLFISYSASATDENYCMGLLWINVNDDPRDPANWHKSPRPVFTTSYENRQYGPGHNSFTQTPEG
;
A
#
# COMPACT_ATOMS: atom_id res chain seq x y z
N MET A 1 -14.60 -19.10 6.08
CA MET A 1 -13.16 -19.19 5.74
C MET A 1 -12.81 -18.00 4.89
N SER A 2 -11.68 -17.35 5.15
CA SER A 2 -11.13 -16.31 4.29
C SER A 2 -10.68 -16.90 2.94
N GLN A 3 -10.64 -16.07 1.92
CA GLN A 3 -10.31 -16.38 0.52
C GLN A 3 -9.32 -15.32 0.01
N LEU A 4 -8.51 -15.69 -0.99
CA LEU A 4 -7.59 -14.78 -1.70
C LEU A 4 -6.71 -13.95 -0.75
N ILE A 5 -5.88 -14.62 0.06
CA ILE A 5 -4.96 -13.97 1.00
C ILE A 5 -3.80 -13.34 0.21
N TRP A 6 -3.68 -12.02 0.25
CA TRP A 6 -2.76 -11.26 -0.59
C TRP A 6 -1.80 -10.36 0.20
N ALA A 7 -0.61 -10.18 -0.38
CA ALA A 7 0.40 -9.18 -0.03
C ALA A 7 0.67 -9.02 1.48
N PRO A 8 1.10 -10.08 2.19
CA PRO A 8 1.48 -9.95 3.59
C PRO A 8 2.78 -9.15 3.73
N GLU A 9 2.75 -8.08 4.52
CA GLU A 9 3.95 -7.36 4.94
C GLU A 9 4.20 -7.55 6.44
N MET A 10 5.41 -7.96 6.80
CA MET A 10 5.84 -8.11 8.19
C MET A 10 6.61 -6.89 8.68
N HIS A 11 6.12 -6.29 9.76
CA HIS A 11 6.68 -5.08 10.37
C HIS A 11 7.00 -5.31 11.84
N ARG A 12 7.97 -4.55 12.35
CA ARG A 12 8.27 -4.52 13.78
C ARG A 12 7.97 -3.13 14.33
N ILE A 13 6.93 -3.03 15.17
CA ILE A 13 6.44 -1.78 15.74
C ILE A 13 6.44 -1.90 17.26
N ASN A 14 7.09 -0.96 17.96
CA ASN A 14 7.14 -0.90 19.43
C ASN A 14 7.50 -2.25 20.09
N GLY A 15 8.45 -2.97 19.49
CA GLY A 15 8.98 -4.24 20.01
C GLY A 15 8.20 -5.50 19.62
N LYS A 16 7.01 -5.38 19.01
CA LYS A 16 6.20 -6.52 18.55
C LYS A 16 6.20 -6.66 17.03
N TRP A 17 5.86 -7.84 16.54
CA TRP A 17 5.70 -8.15 15.14
C TRP A 17 4.24 -7.97 14.71
N TYR A 18 4.06 -7.42 13.52
CA TYR A 18 2.75 -7.24 12.89
C TYR A 18 2.80 -7.73 11.45
N ILE A 19 1.76 -8.45 11.00
CA ILE A 19 1.56 -8.75 9.59
C ILE A 19 0.32 -8.02 9.12
N TYR A 20 0.49 -7.13 8.13
CA TYR A 20 -0.62 -6.54 7.38
C TYR A 20 -0.87 -7.39 6.14
N PHE A 21 -2.12 -7.72 5.87
CA PHE A 21 -2.49 -8.50 4.68
C PHE A 21 -3.90 -8.16 4.23
N ALA A 22 -4.23 -8.50 2.99
CA ALA A 22 -5.58 -8.38 2.47
C ALA A 22 -6.25 -9.75 2.34
N ALA A 23 -7.55 -9.80 2.61
CA ALA A 23 -8.35 -11.00 2.40
C ALA A 23 -9.80 -10.64 2.06
N THR A 24 -10.51 -11.58 1.44
CA THR A 24 -11.95 -11.48 1.17
C THR A 24 -12.68 -12.69 1.74
N HIS A 25 -13.99 -12.56 1.94
CA HIS A 25 -14.85 -13.67 2.37
C HIS A 25 -15.32 -14.54 1.20
N THR A 26 -15.08 -14.11 -0.05
CA THR A 26 -15.57 -14.76 -1.28
C THR A 26 -14.63 -14.51 -2.46
N GLN A 27 -14.63 -15.42 -3.43
CA GLN A 27 -13.97 -15.22 -4.73
C GLN A 27 -14.87 -14.51 -5.74
N ALA A 28 -16.16 -14.35 -5.42
CA ALA A 28 -17.10 -13.65 -6.29
C ALA A 28 -16.76 -12.15 -6.38
N LEU A 29 -16.86 -11.60 -7.58
CA LEU A 29 -16.75 -10.17 -7.81
C LEU A 29 -18.04 -9.47 -7.35
N ASP A 30 -17.92 -8.22 -6.93
CA ASP A 30 -19.08 -7.39 -6.60
C ASP A 30 -19.81 -6.89 -7.86
N LYS A 31 -20.82 -6.05 -7.67
CA LYS A 31 -21.61 -5.46 -8.77
C LYS A 31 -20.82 -4.56 -9.72
N LEU A 32 -19.61 -4.12 -9.34
CA LEU A 32 -18.69 -3.34 -10.16
C LEU A 32 -17.66 -4.25 -10.85
N GLY A 33 -17.75 -5.57 -10.70
CA GLY A 33 -16.76 -6.50 -11.20
C GLY A 33 -15.45 -6.47 -10.42
N MET A 34 -15.47 -6.04 -9.15
CA MET A 34 -14.29 -5.90 -8.31
C MET A 34 -14.19 -6.99 -7.25
N PHE A 35 -12.96 -7.35 -6.87
CA PHE A 35 -12.72 -8.15 -5.68
C PHE A 35 -13.20 -7.41 -4.42
N GLN A 36 -13.47 -8.18 -3.36
CA GLN A 36 -14.12 -7.67 -2.15
C GLN A 36 -13.17 -7.62 -0.94
N HIS A 37 -11.87 -7.50 -1.18
CA HIS A 37 -10.85 -7.48 -0.13
C HIS A 37 -11.05 -6.38 0.89
N ARG A 38 -10.64 -6.68 2.12
CA ARG A 38 -10.38 -5.74 3.21
C ARG A 38 -8.98 -5.99 3.77
N MET A 39 -8.49 -5.04 4.54
CA MET A 39 -7.19 -5.11 5.21
C MET A 39 -7.32 -5.69 6.61
N PHE A 40 -6.38 -6.54 7.00
CA PHE A 40 -6.36 -7.24 8.28
C PHE A 40 -4.96 -7.18 8.90
N THR A 41 -4.90 -7.39 10.22
CA THR A 41 -3.64 -7.41 10.96
C THR A 41 -3.53 -8.63 11.87
N LEU A 42 -2.36 -9.26 11.87
CA LEU A 42 -1.93 -10.21 12.90
C LEU A 42 -0.89 -9.53 13.80
N GLU A 43 -0.92 -9.81 15.10
CA GLU A 43 0.12 -9.42 16.07
C GLU A 43 0.83 -10.66 16.62
N CYS A 44 2.15 -10.61 16.73
CA CYS A 44 2.95 -11.55 17.51
C CYS A 44 3.83 -10.76 18.51
N ALA A 45 3.65 -11.07 19.79
CA ALA A 45 4.39 -10.43 20.89
C ALA A 45 5.67 -11.19 21.27
N ASP A 46 5.85 -12.40 20.75
CA ASP A 46 7.03 -13.23 21.00
C ASP A 46 8.23 -12.70 20.22
N ALA A 47 9.45 -13.00 20.69
CA ALA A 47 10.68 -12.50 20.08
C ALA A 47 10.90 -13.08 18.66
N ASP A 48 10.62 -14.36 18.48
CA ASP A 48 10.74 -15.07 17.21
C ASP A 48 9.38 -15.15 16.50
N PRO A 49 9.16 -14.45 15.37
CA PRO A 49 7.89 -14.46 14.66
C PRO A 49 7.59 -15.79 13.94
N LEU A 50 8.59 -16.67 13.78
CA LEU A 50 8.43 -17.97 13.10
C LEU A 50 7.82 -19.04 14.01
N THR A 51 8.12 -18.97 15.31
CA THR A 51 7.58 -19.91 16.32
C THR A 51 6.55 -19.25 17.25
N GLY A 52 6.43 -17.93 17.19
CA GLY A 52 5.59 -17.15 18.06
C GLY A 52 4.10 -17.32 17.79
N LYS A 53 3.30 -16.96 18.79
CA LYS A 53 1.83 -17.03 18.70
C LYS A 53 1.27 -15.77 18.04
N TRP A 54 0.64 -15.96 16.88
CA TRP A 54 -0.07 -14.91 16.17
C TRP A 54 -1.51 -14.75 16.66
N THR A 55 -1.91 -13.51 16.90
CA THR A 55 -3.28 -13.13 17.31
C THR A 55 -3.89 -12.23 16.24
N GLU A 56 -5.06 -12.60 15.74
CA GLU A 56 -5.84 -11.75 14.83
C GLU A 56 -6.30 -10.48 15.55
N LYS A 57 -6.03 -9.32 14.97
CA LYS A 57 -6.55 -8.02 15.42
C LYS A 57 -7.82 -7.60 14.69
N GLY A 58 -8.22 -8.38 13.68
CA GLY A 58 -9.39 -8.14 12.85
C GLY A 58 -9.11 -7.18 11.69
N GLN A 59 -10.19 -6.68 11.09
CA GLN A 59 -10.15 -5.77 9.97
C GLN A 59 -9.72 -4.37 10.43
N ILE A 60 -8.80 -3.75 9.69
CA ILE A 60 -8.52 -2.31 9.80
C ILE A 60 -9.65 -1.57 9.08
N LYS A 61 -10.47 -0.85 9.86
CA LYS A 61 -11.62 -0.11 9.34
C LYS A 61 -11.20 1.24 8.76
N THR A 62 -11.78 1.59 7.63
CA THR A 62 -11.65 2.92 7.02
C THR A 62 -13.06 3.55 6.87
N PRO A 63 -13.18 4.86 6.54
CA PRO A 63 -14.49 5.51 6.44
C PRO A 63 -15.43 4.90 5.40
N PHE A 64 -14.89 4.20 4.40
CA PHE A 64 -15.66 3.51 3.36
C PHE A 64 -15.43 2.00 3.44
N ASP A 65 -16.50 1.21 3.44
CA ASP A 65 -16.41 -0.25 3.39
C ASP A 65 -16.35 -0.74 1.93
N THR A 66 -15.18 -0.57 1.31
CA THR A 66 -14.91 -0.88 -0.11
C THR A 66 -13.67 -1.75 -0.26
N PHE A 67 -13.37 -2.19 -1.48
CA PHE A 67 -12.13 -2.89 -1.82
C PHE A 67 -10.90 -2.15 -1.29
N ALA A 68 -10.15 -2.79 -0.39
CA ALA A 68 -8.93 -2.25 0.21
C ALA A 68 -7.88 -3.35 0.43
N LEU A 69 -6.62 -3.04 0.12
CA LEU A 69 -5.49 -3.96 0.11
C LEU A 69 -4.15 -3.25 0.23
N ASP A 70 -3.07 -4.03 0.19
CA ASP A 70 -1.68 -3.59 0.04
C ASP A 70 -1.27 -2.55 1.06
N ALA A 71 -1.54 -2.87 2.31
CA ALA A 71 -1.20 -2.01 3.41
C ALA A 71 0.28 -2.14 3.77
N THR A 72 0.95 -0.99 3.81
CA THR A 72 2.28 -0.82 4.39
C THR A 72 2.24 0.20 5.52
N THR A 73 3.33 0.29 6.27
CA THR A 73 3.46 1.24 7.38
C THR A 73 4.89 1.75 7.50
N PHE A 74 5.04 2.98 8.01
CA PHE A 74 6.35 3.59 8.20
C PHE A 74 6.33 4.60 9.34
N TYR A 75 7.49 4.81 9.97
CA TYR A 75 7.66 5.81 11.03
C TYR A 75 8.23 7.10 10.45
N HIS A 76 7.55 8.22 10.68
CA HIS A 76 8.00 9.53 10.17
C HIS A 76 7.45 10.66 11.04
N GLN A 77 8.26 11.69 11.32
CA GLN A 77 7.89 12.85 12.13
C GLN A 77 7.26 12.50 13.49
N GLY A 78 7.82 11.51 14.19
CA GLY A 78 7.35 11.11 15.51
C GLY A 78 6.11 10.21 15.52
N LYS A 79 5.59 9.85 14.34
CA LYS A 79 4.30 9.17 14.17
C LYS A 79 4.45 7.90 13.34
N GLN A 80 3.59 6.92 13.63
CA GLN A 80 3.43 5.75 12.77
C GLN A 80 2.34 6.05 11.73
N TRP A 81 2.67 5.89 10.46
CA TRP A 81 1.79 6.13 9.34
C TRP A 81 1.35 4.82 8.70
N TYR A 82 0.14 4.79 8.17
CA TYR A 82 -0.45 3.69 7.44
C TYR A 82 -0.77 4.14 6.02
N LEU A 83 -0.34 3.36 5.05
CA LEU A 83 -0.42 3.66 3.64
C LEU A 83 -0.99 2.45 2.92
N TRP A 84 -2.02 2.63 2.09
CA TRP A 84 -2.73 1.50 1.48
C TRP A 84 -3.40 1.87 0.17
N ALA A 85 -3.88 0.84 -0.54
CA ALA A 85 -4.68 0.97 -1.75
C ALA A 85 -6.17 0.76 -1.44
N GLN A 86 -7.05 1.66 -1.88
CA GLN A 86 -8.50 1.51 -1.66
C GLN A 86 -9.35 2.12 -2.77
N LYS A 87 -10.48 1.49 -3.07
CA LYS A 87 -11.53 2.00 -3.96
C LYS A 87 -12.31 3.13 -3.28
N ALA A 88 -12.28 4.34 -3.85
CA ALA A 88 -13.23 5.38 -3.48
C ALA A 88 -14.57 5.16 -4.21
N PRO A 89 -15.73 5.32 -3.56
CA PRO A 89 -17.03 5.19 -4.22
C PRO A 89 -17.24 6.19 -5.37
N ASP A 90 -16.66 7.39 -5.26
CA ASP A 90 -16.89 8.55 -6.12
C ASP A 90 -15.75 8.82 -7.12
N ILE A 91 -14.66 8.07 -7.06
CA ILE A 91 -13.52 8.19 -7.98
C ILE A 91 -13.54 7.02 -8.95
N ALA A 92 -13.41 7.29 -10.26
CA ALA A 92 -13.29 6.27 -11.29
C ALA A 92 -12.07 5.38 -11.07
N GLY A 93 -12.13 4.14 -11.56
CA GLY A 93 -11.06 3.14 -11.43
C GLY A 93 -11.17 2.24 -10.21
N ASN A 94 -10.13 1.44 -9.99
CA ASN A 94 -10.14 0.31 -9.07
C ASN A 94 -9.62 0.70 -7.68
N SER A 95 -8.53 1.45 -7.60
CA SER A 95 -7.88 1.79 -6.33
C SER A 95 -7.05 3.07 -6.41
N ASN A 96 -6.94 3.74 -5.27
CA ASN A 96 -6.16 4.96 -5.04
C ASN A 96 -5.22 4.73 -3.86
N ILE A 97 -4.15 5.52 -3.73
CA ILE A 97 -3.26 5.49 -2.57
C ILE A 97 -3.76 6.44 -1.48
N TYR A 98 -3.90 5.93 -0.26
CA TYR A 98 -4.34 6.67 0.91
C TYR A 98 -3.35 6.59 2.06
N LEU A 99 -3.26 7.67 2.84
CA LEU A 99 -2.40 7.82 4.02
C LEU A 99 -3.24 8.19 5.24
N ALA A 100 -2.93 7.59 6.40
CA ALA A 100 -3.48 7.97 7.70
C ALA A 100 -2.43 7.76 8.81
N GLU A 101 -2.56 8.51 9.91
CA GLU A 101 -1.80 8.22 11.14
C GLU A 101 -2.39 6.96 11.79
N LEU A 102 -1.58 6.15 12.49
CA LEU A 102 -2.07 5.03 13.30
C LEU A 102 -2.25 5.48 14.76
N GLU A 103 -3.40 5.19 15.34
CA GLU A 103 -3.64 5.28 16.80
C GLU A 103 -2.93 4.13 17.52
N ASN A 104 -2.99 2.94 16.91
CA ASN A 104 -2.25 1.75 17.27
C ASN A 104 -2.00 0.92 16.00
N PRO A 105 -1.16 -0.13 16.03
CA PRO A 105 -0.79 -0.87 14.82
C PRO A 105 -1.93 -1.52 14.03
N TRP A 106 -3.18 -1.47 14.47
CA TRP A 106 -4.34 -2.01 13.75
C TRP A 106 -5.54 -1.04 13.71
N THR A 107 -5.32 0.25 14.00
CA THR A 107 -6.39 1.27 14.03
C THR A 107 -5.88 2.58 13.44
N ILE A 108 -6.49 3.05 12.36
CA ILE A 108 -6.21 4.38 11.81
C ILE A 108 -6.78 5.48 12.71
N LYS A 109 -6.15 6.66 12.66
CA LYS A 109 -6.51 7.84 13.42
C LYS A 109 -6.90 8.98 12.49
N GLY A 110 -8.09 9.53 12.73
CA GLY A 110 -8.65 10.63 11.95
C GLY A 110 -8.97 10.23 10.50
N GLU A 111 -9.20 11.25 9.67
CA GLU A 111 -9.57 11.03 8.27
C GLU A 111 -8.35 10.70 7.39
N PRO A 112 -8.45 9.65 6.55
CA PRO A 112 -7.51 9.35 5.49
C PRO A 112 -7.34 10.50 4.49
N VAL A 113 -6.13 10.62 3.95
CA VAL A 113 -5.80 11.57 2.88
C VAL A 113 -5.47 10.77 1.62
N ARG A 114 -6.10 11.11 0.49
CA ARG A 114 -5.76 10.50 -0.82
C ARG A 114 -4.52 11.18 -1.39
N LEU A 115 -3.45 10.42 -1.60
CA LEU A 115 -2.20 10.92 -2.17
C LEU A 115 -2.15 10.79 -3.70
N SER A 116 -2.70 9.71 -4.25
CA SER A 116 -2.71 9.47 -5.71
C SER A 116 -3.98 8.76 -6.16
N LYS A 117 -4.37 9.02 -7.41
CA LYS A 117 -5.34 8.21 -8.18
C LYS A 117 -4.72 7.86 -9.54
N PRO A 118 -5.13 6.76 -10.18
CA PRO A 118 -4.78 6.49 -11.56
C PRO A 118 -5.37 7.59 -12.47
N GLU A 119 -4.52 8.25 -13.24
CA GLU A 119 -4.93 9.32 -14.14
C GLU A 119 -4.06 9.47 -15.39
N TYR A 120 -2.80 9.02 -15.36
CA TYR A 120 -1.97 8.96 -16.55
C TYR A 120 -2.27 7.71 -17.38
N ASP A 121 -2.07 7.78 -18.69
CA ASP A 121 -2.32 6.65 -19.60
C ASP A 121 -1.58 5.36 -19.20
N TRP A 122 -0.39 5.48 -18.61
CA TRP A 122 0.41 4.35 -18.13
C TRP A 122 -0.12 3.75 -16.82
N GLU A 123 -1.01 4.43 -16.11
CA GLU A 123 -1.67 3.95 -14.88
C GLU A 123 -3.01 3.24 -15.17
N CYS A 124 -3.51 3.37 -16.40
CA CYS A 124 -4.88 3.02 -16.77
C CYS A 124 -4.96 1.92 -17.85
N ARG A 125 -3.89 1.13 -18.05
CA ARG A 125 -3.88 0.05 -19.04
C ARG A 125 -4.48 -1.22 -18.47
N GLY A 126 -5.55 -1.71 -19.10
CA GLY A 126 -6.35 -2.83 -18.61
C GLY A 126 -7.27 -2.40 -17.46
N PHE A 127 -6.69 -2.02 -16.32
CA PHE A 127 -7.40 -1.48 -15.16
C PHE A 127 -6.82 -0.13 -14.73
N TRP A 128 -7.63 0.67 -14.05
CA TRP A 128 -7.23 1.99 -13.54
C TRP A 128 -6.82 1.80 -12.10
N VAL A 129 -5.53 1.61 -11.86
CA VAL A 129 -5.00 1.10 -10.58
C VAL A 129 -3.89 1.99 -10.08
N ASN A 130 -3.93 2.34 -8.80
CA ASN A 130 -2.74 2.61 -8.00
C ASN A 130 -2.79 1.69 -6.76
N GLU A 131 -1.80 0.82 -6.61
CA GLU A 131 -1.72 -0.18 -5.54
C GLU A 131 -0.27 -0.47 -5.11
N GLY A 132 -0.04 -1.46 -4.24
CA GLY A 132 1.31 -1.87 -3.81
C GLY A 132 2.23 -0.72 -3.36
N PRO A 133 1.80 0.18 -2.45
CA PRO A 133 2.63 1.30 -2.03
C PRO A 133 3.81 0.83 -1.16
N ALA A 134 5.00 1.40 -1.38
CA ALA A 134 6.18 1.15 -0.56
C ALA A 134 6.95 2.45 -0.30
N VAL A 135 7.60 2.54 0.86
CA VAL A 135 8.19 3.81 1.36
C VAL A 135 9.71 3.70 1.52
N VAL A 136 10.43 4.72 1.09
CA VAL A 136 11.86 4.90 1.36
C VAL A 136 12.17 6.37 1.64
N VAL A 137 13.05 6.62 2.61
CA VAL A 137 13.55 7.97 2.91
C VAL A 137 15.00 8.05 2.46
N HIS A 138 15.33 9.10 1.71
CA HIS A 138 16.71 9.35 1.28
C HIS A 138 16.97 10.86 1.16
N GLY A 139 18.07 11.32 1.74
CA GLY A 139 18.39 12.75 1.80
C GLY A 139 17.31 13.54 2.53
N ASP A 140 16.80 14.59 1.88
CA ASP A 140 15.74 15.46 2.40
C ASP A 140 14.34 15.10 1.87
N LYS A 141 14.18 13.90 1.30
CA LYS A 141 12.92 13.43 0.70
C LYS A 141 12.43 12.12 1.31
N LEU A 142 11.11 12.01 1.40
CA LEU A 142 10.40 10.76 1.57
C LEU A 142 9.75 10.42 0.23
N PHE A 143 10.00 9.20 -0.23
CA PHE A 143 9.47 8.66 -1.48
C PHE A 143 8.45 7.56 -1.19
N ILE A 144 7.35 7.57 -1.94
CA ILE A 144 6.38 6.48 -1.99
C ILE A 144 6.37 5.94 -3.41
N SER A 145 6.91 4.75 -3.65
CA SER A 145 6.60 4.02 -4.87
C SER A 145 5.23 3.39 -4.76
N TYR A 146 4.57 3.20 -5.90
CA TYR A 146 3.31 2.46 -6.01
C TYR A 146 3.26 1.81 -7.39
N SER A 147 2.46 0.77 -7.56
CA SER A 147 2.23 0.12 -8.85
C SER A 147 0.92 0.53 -9.51
N ALA A 148 0.88 0.43 -10.83
CA ALA A 148 -0.26 0.88 -11.63
C ALA A 148 -0.51 0.00 -12.86
N SER A 149 -1.68 0.17 -13.48
CA SER A 149 -2.22 -0.70 -14.54
C SER A 149 -2.52 -2.14 -14.10
N ALA A 150 -2.99 -2.98 -15.01
CA ALA A 150 -3.20 -4.41 -14.77
C ALA A 150 -1.89 -5.14 -14.44
N THR A 151 -1.98 -6.25 -13.70
CA THR A 151 -0.85 -7.13 -13.32
C THR A 151 -0.36 -8.03 -14.47
N ASP A 152 -0.34 -7.47 -15.68
CA ASP A 152 0.22 -8.06 -16.90
C ASP A 152 1.51 -7.30 -17.30
N GLU A 153 1.94 -7.35 -18.57
CA GLU A 153 3.13 -6.65 -19.03
C GLU A 153 3.06 -5.12 -18.92
N ASN A 154 1.87 -4.54 -18.69
CA ASN A 154 1.68 -3.11 -18.50
C ASN A 154 1.98 -2.66 -17.07
N TYR A 155 2.09 -3.60 -16.11
CA TYR A 155 2.36 -3.27 -14.73
C TYR A 155 3.69 -2.52 -14.61
N CYS A 156 3.67 -1.42 -13.87
CA CYS A 156 4.82 -0.55 -13.69
C CYS A 156 4.72 0.24 -12.39
N MET A 157 5.81 0.92 -12.02
CA MET A 157 5.90 1.67 -10.78
C MET A 157 5.85 3.18 -11.03
N GLY A 158 4.95 3.86 -10.34
CA GLY A 158 4.95 5.31 -10.14
C GLY A 158 5.75 5.70 -8.90
N LEU A 159 5.88 7.01 -8.70
CA LEU A 159 6.58 7.58 -7.54
C LEU A 159 5.88 8.87 -7.10
N LEU A 160 5.59 8.95 -5.80
CA LEU A 160 5.26 10.19 -5.11
C LEU A 160 6.46 10.61 -4.25
N TRP A 161 6.65 11.92 -4.06
CA TRP A 161 7.65 12.42 -3.10
C TRP A 161 7.21 13.69 -2.40
N ILE A 162 7.76 13.88 -1.21
CA ILE A 162 7.55 15.05 -0.33
C ILE A 162 8.88 15.41 0.35
N ASN A 163 9.06 16.68 0.75
CA ASN A 163 10.17 17.04 1.64
C ASN A 163 9.92 16.46 3.04
N VAL A 164 10.97 15.94 3.69
CA VAL A 164 10.83 15.26 5.01
C VAL A 164 10.30 16.16 6.15
N ASN A 165 10.28 17.47 5.94
CA ASN A 165 9.80 18.45 6.92
C ASN A 165 8.39 18.99 6.62
N ASP A 166 7.82 18.68 5.45
CA ASP A 166 6.49 19.14 5.07
C ASP A 166 5.41 18.24 5.71
N ASP A 167 4.18 18.74 5.86
CA ASP A 167 3.08 17.95 6.43
C ASP A 167 2.63 16.88 5.42
N PRO A 168 2.79 15.58 5.73
CA PRO A 168 2.38 14.51 4.81
C PRO A 168 0.86 14.39 4.67
N ARG A 169 0.06 15.03 5.53
CA ARG A 169 -1.41 15.08 5.42
C ARG A 169 -1.91 16.09 4.40
N ASP A 170 -1.07 17.00 3.93
CA ASP A 170 -1.46 17.96 2.89
C ASP A 170 -1.06 17.42 1.50
N PRO A 171 -2.03 17.00 0.65
CA PRO A 171 -1.75 16.52 -0.69
C PRO A 171 -0.97 17.52 -1.56
N ALA A 172 -1.05 18.82 -1.27
CA ALA A 172 -0.33 19.84 -2.05
C ALA A 172 1.19 19.77 -1.88
N ASN A 173 1.68 19.17 -0.77
CA ASN A 173 3.10 18.95 -0.54
C ASN A 173 3.66 17.74 -1.30
N TRP A 174 2.77 16.89 -1.84
CA TRP A 174 3.17 15.70 -2.58
C TRP A 174 3.30 16.02 -4.07
N HIS A 175 4.39 15.54 -4.64
CA HIS A 175 4.61 15.54 -6.07
C HIS A 175 4.41 14.13 -6.62
N LYS A 176 3.86 14.03 -7.84
CA LYS A 176 3.67 12.76 -8.54
C LYS A 176 4.49 12.74 -9.82
N SER A 177 5.24 11.67 -10.05
CA SER A 177 6.02 11.51 -11.28
C SER A 177 5.07 11.42 -12.48
N PRO A 178 5.28 12.21 -13.56
CA PRO A 178 4.45 12.14 -14.75
C PRO A 178 4.73 10.89 -15.62
N ARG A 179 5.77 10.12 -15.28
CA ARG A 179 6.22 8.92 -15.99
C ARG A 179 6.51 7.80 -14.99
N PRO A 180 6.40 6.52 -15.38
CA PRO A 180 6.81 5.42 -14.53
C PRO A 180 8.32 5.50 -14.25
N VAL A 181 8.71 5.14 -13.03
CA VAL A 181 10.12 5.09 -12.58
C VAL A 181 10.73 3.70 -12.73
N PHE A 182 9.88 2.68 -12.89
CA PHE A 182 10.29 1.31 -13.18
C PHE A 182 9.24 0.64 -14.06
N THR A 183 9.64 0.00 -15.15
CA THR A 183 8.73 -0.52 -16.17
C THR A 183 9.32 -1.74 -16.88
N THR A 184 8.50 -2.41 -17.68
CA THR A 184 8.88 -3.53 -18.54
C THR A 184 10.14 -3.22 -19.36
N SER A 185 11.08 -4.16 -19.36
CA SER A 185 12.25 -4.17 -20.24
C SER A 185 12.14 -5.34 -21.20
N TYR A 186 11.74 -5.06 -22.44
CA TYR A 186 11.64 -6.06 -23.50
C TYR A 186 13.02 -6.65 -23.86
N GLU A 187 14.06 -5.83 -23.88
CA GLU A 187 15.44 -6.25 -24.13
C GLU A 187 15.87 -7.32 -23.12
N ASN A 188 15.54 -7.11 -21.84
CA ASN A 188 15.90 -8.03 -20.74
C ASN A 188 14.84 -9.11 -20.48
N ARG A 189 13.76 -9.14 -21.26
CA ARG A 189 12.60 -10.05 -21.10
C ARG A 189 12.01 -10.00 -19.69
N GLN A 190 11.93 -8.82 -19.09
CA GLN A 190 11.31 -8.57 -17.80
C GLN A 190 10.01 -7.79 -18.02
N TYR A 191 8.87 -8.36 -17.63
CA TYR A 191 7.54 -7.84 -17.95
C TYR A 191 6.75 -7.58 -16.67
N GLY A 192 6.11 -6.41 -16.59
CA GLY A 192 5.22 -6.07 -15.50
C GLY A 192 5.87 -5.91 -14.11
N PRO A 193 7.03 -5.24 -13.95
CA PRO A 193 7.62 -5.12 -12.63
C PRO A 193 6.80 -4.18 -11.72
N GLY A 194 6.54 -4.60 -10.49
CA GLY A 194 5.77 -3.81 -9.53
C GLY A 194 5.61 -4.47 -8.17
N HIS A 195 4.71 -3.92 -7.35
CA HIS A 195 4.46 -4.28 -5.96
C HIS A 195 5.77 -4.51 -5.19
N ASN A 196 6.64 -3.49 -5.22
CA ASN A 196 7.97 -3.59 -4.65
C ASN A 196 7.97 -3.44 -3.13
N SER A 197 9.11 -3.71 -2.52
CA SER A 197 9.46 -3.24 -1.18
C SER A 197 10.87 -2.66 -1.21
N PHE A 198 11.32 -2.10 -0.09
CA PHE A 198 12.69 -1.61 0.08
C PHE A 198 13.35 -2.31 1.27
N THR A 199 14.62 -2.66 1.10
CA THR A 199 15.47 -3.22 2.15
C THR A 199 16.89 -2.70 1.96
N GLN A 200 17.77 -3.00 2.91
CA GLN A 200 19.17 -2.62 2.88
C GLN A 200 20.07 -3.84 2.65
N THR A 201 21.30 -3.56 2.21
CA THR A 201 22.35 -4.57 2.13
C THR A 201 22.80 -4.97 3.54
N PRO A 202 23.51 -6.09 3.71
CA PRO A 202 24.13 -6.42 4.99
C PRO A 202 25.05 -5.33 5.54
N GLU A 203 25.64 -4.51 4.66
CA GLU A 203 26.54 -3.41 4.99
C GLU A 203 25.83 -2.11 5.39
N GLY A 204 24.51 -2.01 5.17
CA GLY A 204 23.71 -0.80 5.32
C GLY A 204 23.57 -0.07 4.00
#